data_AF-A0A2W4NSM2-F1
#
_entry.id   AF-A0A2W4NSM2-F1
#
_cell.length_a   1.000
_cell.length_b   1.000
_cell.length_c   1.000
_cell.angle_alpha   90.00
_cell.angle_beta   90.00
_cell.angle_gamma   90.00
#
_symmetry.space_group_name_H-M   'P 1'
#
loop_
_entity.id
_entity.type
_entity.pdbx_description
1 polymer ?
#
loop_
_entity_poly.entity_id
_entity_poly.type
_entity_poly.pdbx_seq_one_letter_code
_entity_poly.pdbx_strand_id
1 'polypeptide(L)'
;MSNNFLGNDPSRESRHDEKLRARRAALSAIMVLLLVLLILLLLAAATDRTDILRFGDVGWPMTFGTMAAFQPRIAAAAEASPPAAAEKAAQQVGLAPSAEISARLRAYYERCGGERIFGRPISALITEGGRTYQWFERARLEYDPQLAGTPYEVQGGRLGAEYTAGQTFPRPAPFPSQPGARFFPETGYGVSGAFLRFWEQNGGVEVLGYPISGELQETLSDGQVHTVQYFERARLELHPQHAGTPYEIQLGLLGRALYRP
;
A
#
# COMPACT_ATOMS: atom_id res chain seq x y z
N MET A 1 8.65 31.64 -60.34
CA MET A 1 9.63 30.60 -59.96
C MET A 1 10.67 31.25 -59.08
N SER A 2 10.65 31.01 -57.77
CA SER A 2 11.82 31.25 -56.90
C SER A 2 11.72 30.29 -55.72
N ASN A 3 12.77 29.47 -55.61
CA ASN A 3 12.92 28.32 -54.73
C ASN A 3 13.07 28.71 -53.26
N ASN A 4 12.51 27.87 -52.39
CA ASN A 4 12.80 27.80 -50.96
C ASN A 4 14.29 27.50 -50.72
N PHE A 5 15.03 28.48 -50.21
CA PHE A 5 16.37 28.28 -49.66
C PHE A 5 16.24 27.88 -48.18
N LEU A 6 16.08 26.58 -47.93
CA LEU A 6 16.24 25.99 -46.60
C LEU A 6 17.73 26.00 -46.25
N GLY A 7 18.17 27.03 -45.53
CA GLY A 7 19.49 27.08 -44.93
C GLY A 7 19.62 25.96 -43.89
N ASN A 8 20.51 25.00 -44.14
CA ASN A 8 20.91 24.00 -43.16
C ASN A 8 21.78 24.73 -42.10
N ASP A 9 21.25 24.90 -40.89
CA ASP A 9 21.95 25.55 -39.77
C ASP A 9 22.92 24.54 -39.12
N PRO A 10 24.24 24.67 -39.34
CA PRO A 10 25.24 23.70 -38.85
C PRO A 10 25.33 23.65 -37.33
N SER A 11 24.77 24.64 -36.61
CA SER A 11 24.78 24.68 -35.15
C SER A 11 23.73 23.75 -34.52
N ARG A 12 22.71 23.32 -35.27
CA ARG A 12 21.68 22.39 -34.80
C ARG A 12 22.15 20.94 -34.85
N GLU A 13 22.83 20.53 -35.93
CA GLU A 13 23.43 19.19 -36.05
C GLU A 13 24.53 18.99 -35.00
N SER A 14 25.42 19.96 -34.81
CA SER A 14 26.49 19.91 -33.80
C SER A 14 25.94 19.70 -32.37
N ARG A 15 24.89 20.43 -31.98
CA ARG A 15 24.24 20.29 -30.67
C ARG A 15 23.48 18.96 -30.50
N HIS A 16 22.95 18.41 -31.58
CA HIS A 16 22.29 17.11 -31.57
C HIS A 16 23.30 15.97 -31.39
N ASP A 17 24.42 16.02 -32.12
CA ASP A 17 25.49 15.04 -32.03
C ASP A 17 26.22 15.07 -30.67
N GLU A 18 26.38 16.26 -30.08
CA GLU A 18 26.92 16.43 -28.73
C GLU A 18 26.03 15.76 -27.67
N LYS A 19 24.70 15.93 -27.77
CA LYS A 19 23.74 15.26 -26.87
C LYS A 19 23.76 13.74 -27.03
N LEU A 20 23.92 13.23 -28.24
CA LEU A 20 24.00 11.79 -28.49
C LEU A 20 25.31 11.19 -27.96
N ARG A 21 26.45 11.88 -28.12
CA ARG A 21 27.74 11.47 -27.55
C ARG A 21 27.69 11.46 -26.02
N ALA A 22 27.12 12.50 -25.40
CA ALA A 22 26.96 12.57 -23.94
C ALA A 22 26.06 11.45 -23.39
N ARG A 23 24.93 11.14 -24.07
CA ARG A 23 24.04 10.03 -23.69
C ARG A 23 24.73 8.67 -23.82
N ARG A 24 25.48 8.43 -24.89
CA ARG A 24 26.23 7.16 -25.07
C ARG A 24 27.34 7.01 -24.03
N ALA A 25 28.06 8.08 -23.71
CA ALA A 25 29.09 8.06 -22.66
C ALA A 25 28.49 7.82 -21.25
N ALA A 26 27.35 8.47 -20.93
CA ALA A 26 26.66 8.27 -19.67
C ALA A 26 26.08 6.85 -19.54
N LEU A 27 25.49 6.31 -20.61
CA LEU A 27 24.99 4.93 -20.63
C LEU A 27 26.12 3.91 -20.48
N SER A 28 27.27 4.13 -21.13
CA SER A 28 28.45 3.28 -20.94
C SER A 28 28.99 3.36 -19.50
N ALA A 29 29.04 4.55 -18.89
CA ALA A 29 29.53 4.72 -17.53
C ALA A 29 28.61 4.04 -16.50
N ILE A 30 27.29 4.17 -16.65
CA ILE A 30 26.30 3.50 -15.79
C ILE A 30 26.40 1.98 -15.94
N MET A 31 26.55 1.48 -17.17
CA MET A 31 26.67 0.05 -17.42
C MET A 31 27.96 -0.53 -16.82
N VAL A 32 29.09 0.19 -16.88
CA VAL A 32 30.33 -0.23 -16.20
C VAL A 32 30.17 -0.23 -14.68
N LEU A 33 29.52 0.78 -14.09
CA LEU A 33 29.25 0.85 -12.65
C LEU A 33 28.36 -0.30 -12.17
N LEU A 34 27.32 -0.65 -12.94
CA LEU A 34 26.44 -1.77 -12.63
C LEU A 34 27.16 -3.12 -12.75
N LEU A 35 28.03 -3.28 -13.76
CA LEU A 35 28.83 -4.49 -13.92
C LEU A 35 29.82 -4.68 -12.76
N VAL A 36 30.49 -3.60 -12.34
CA VAL A 36 31.40 -3.63 -11.17
C VAL A 36 30.62 -3.93 -9.90
N LEU A 37 29.46 -3.32 -9.68
CA LEU A 37 28.60 -3.61 -8.52
C LEU A 37 28.14 -5.07 -8.49
N LEU A 38 27.73 -5.61 -9.64
CA LEU A 38 27.32 -7.01 -9.76
C LEU A 38 28.48 -7.96 -9.47
N ILE A 39 29.68 -7.69 -9.99
CA ILE A 39 30.89 -8.49 -9.70
C ILE A 39 31.23 -8.45 -8.22
N LEU A 40 31.14 -7.28 -7.57
CA LEU A 40 31.38 -7.14 -6.12
C LEU A 40 30.32 -7.91 -5.29
N LEU A 41 29.06 -7.88 -5.70
CA LEU A 41 27.99 -8.65 -5.04
C LEU A 41 28.17 -10.16 -5.21
N LEU A 42 28.59 -10.62 -6.40
CA LEU A 42 28.88 -12.03 -6.65
C LEU A 42 30.11 -12.52 -5.88
N LEU A 43 31.17 -11.70 -5.77
CA LEU A 43 32.33 -12.01 -4.96
C LEU A 43 31.98 -12.06 -3.46
N ALA A 44 31.16 -11.13 -2.97
CA ALA A 44 30.68 -11.13 -1.58
C ALA A 44 29.84 -12.39 -1.27
N ALA A 45 28.94 -12.77 -2.18
CA ALA A 45 28.11 -13.97 -2.04
C ALA A 45 28.91 -15.29 -2.13
N ALA A 46 29.97 -15.32 -2.93
CA ALA A 46 30.83 -16.50 -3.08
C ALA A 46 31.84 -16.69 -1.93
N THR A 47 32.10 -15.66 -1.12
CA THR A 47 33.13 -15.71 -0.06
C THR A 47 32.60 -15.55 1.36
N ASP A 48 31.28 -15.42 1.53
CA ASP A 48 30.56 -15.15 2.80
C ASP A 48 31.19 -14.00 3.64
N ARG A 49 31.87 -13.07 2.94
CA ARG A 49 32.54 -11.89 3.50
C ARG A 49 31.71 -10.64 3.23
N THR A 50 31.11 -10.09 4.28
CA THR A 50 30.29 -8.87 4.25
C THR A 50 31.12 -7.59 4.43
N ASP A 51 32.44 -7.71 4.48
CA ASP A 51 33.41 -6.69 4.85
C ASP A 51 33.89 -5.80 3.66
N ILE A 52 33.36 -6.02 2.45
CA ILE A 52 33.78 -5.30 1.22
C ILE A 52 33.11 -3.91 1.07
N LEU A 53 32.09 -3.60 1.87
CA LEU A 53 31.42 -2.29 1.90
C LEU A 53 31.65 -1.57 3.24
N ARG A 54 32.90 -1.31 3.62
CA ARG A 54 33.21 -0.41 4.76
C ARG A 54 33.24 1.05 4.30
N PHE A 55 32.15 1.78 4.56
CA PHE A 55 32.23 3.23 4.73
C PHE A 55 32.88 3.53 6.09
N GLY A 56 33.89 4.39 6.06
CA GLY A 56 34.87 4.59 7.13
C GLY A 56 34.31 5.05 8.48
N ASP A 57 35.08 4.69 9.50
CA ASP A 57 34.93 5.03 10.90
C ASP A 57 34.86 6.55 11.14
N VAL A 58 33.71 7.03 11.62
CA VAL A 58 33.61 8.22 12.49
C VAL A 58 32.98 7.76 13.79
N GLY A 59 33.82 7.67 14.82
CA GLY A 59 33.48 7.11 16.11
C GLY A 59 32.46 7.94 16.88
N TRP A 60 31.48 7.25 17.46
CA TRP A 60 30.82 7.66 18.69
C TRP A 60 31.01 6.55 19.72
N PRO A 61 31.51 6.85 20.94
CA PRO A 61 31.75 5.85 21.95
C PRO A 61 30.47 5.62 22.74
N MET A 62 29.84 4.45 22.58
CA MET A 62 28.94 3.90 23.59
C MET A 62 29.20 2.40 23.64
N THR A 63 29.63 1.95 24.82
CA THR A 63 29.82 0.56 25.19
C THR A 63 28.57 -0.27 24.86
N PHE A 64 28.74 -1.34 24.06
CA PHE A 64 27.75 -2.40 23.97
C PHE A 64 27.80 -3.22 25.28
N GLY A 65 26.98 -2.82 26.25
CA GLY A 65 26.41 -3.81 27.16
C GLY A 65 25.70 -4.85 26.30
N THR A 66 25.90 -6.13 26.60
CA THR A 66 25.22 -7.27 25.96
C THR A 66 23.76 -6.93 25.66
N MET A 67 23.47 -6.59 24.41
CA MET A 67 22.09 -6.43 23.98
C MET A 67 21.54 -7.83 23.80
N ALA A 68 20.68 -8.20 24.75
CA ALA A 68 19.67 -9.23 24.53
C ALA A 68 19.08 -9.02 23.14
N ALA A 69 18.94 -10.13 22.40
CA ALA A 69 18.24 -10.17 21.13
C ALA A 69 16.99 -9.28 21.22
N PHE A 70 16.91 -8.27 20.34
CA PHE A 70 15.73 -7.46 20.17
C PHE A 70 14.64 -8.40 19.62
N GLN A 71 13.96 -9.10 20.52
CA GLN A 71 12.71 -9.74 20.20
C GLN A 71 11.74 -8.60 19.92
N PRO A 72 11.23 -8.43 18.69
CA PRO A 72 10.07 -7.60 18.52
C PRO A 72 9.00 -8.21 19.41
N ARG A 73 8.56 -7.49 20.43
CA ARG A 73 7.41 -7.88 21.23
C ARG A 73 6.17 -7.71 20.35
N ILE A 74 5.99 -8.62 19.40
CA ILE A 74 4.68 -8.95 18.82
C ILE A 74 4.02 -9.92 19.81
N ALA A 75 3.76 -9.42 21.01
CA ALA A 75 3.03 -10.14 22.03
C ALA A 75 2.31 -9.11 22.91
N ALA A 76 0.97 -9.14 22.83
CA ALA A 76 -0.02 -8.34 23.56
C ALA A 76 -0.54 -7.04 22.90
N ALA A 77 -0.88 -7.07 21.62
CA ALA A 77 -1.99 -6.25 21.08
C ALA A 77 -2.88 -7.02 20.08
N ALA A 78 -2.72 -8.34 20.01
CA ALA A 78 -3.78 -9.22 19.54
C ALA A 78 -4.71 -9.43 20.75
N GLU A 79 -6.03 -9.37 20.54
CA GLU A 79 -7.11 -9.59 21.51
C GLU A 79 -7.71 -8.37 22.25
N ALA A 80 -7.47 -7.14 21.82
CA ALA A 80 -8.47 -6.10 22.12
C ALA A 80 -9.64 -6.28 21.15
N SER A 81 -10.80 -6.70 21.68
CA SER A 81 -12.04 -6.72 20.90
C SER A 81 -12.31 -5.31 20.35
N PRO A 82 -12.82 -5.18 19.11
CA PRO A 82 -13.17 -3.87 18.57
C PRO A 82 -14.14 -3.13 19.51
N PRO A 83 -14.08 -1.80 19.62
CA PRO A 83 -14.96 -1.04 20.49
C PRO A 83 -16.44 -1.36 20.20
N ALA A 84 -17.27 -1.44 21.24
CA ALA A 84 -18.66 -1.90 21.18
C ALA A 84 -19.57 -1.19 20.17
N ALA A 85 -19.18 0.00 19.68
CA ALA A 85 -19.87 0.71 18.59
C ALA A 85 -19.67 0.00 17.23
N ALA A 86 -18.46 -0.48 16.94
CA ALA A 86 -18.17 -1.27 15.73
C ALA A 86 -18.89 -2.63 15.79
N GLU A 87 -19.00 -3.23 16.99
CA GLU A 87 -19.72 -4.48 17.22
C GLU A 87 -21.26 -4.31 17.12
N LYS A 88 -21.81 -3.18 17.59
CA LYS A 88 -23.25 -2.89 17.43
C LYS A 88 -23.67 -2.66 15.98
N ALA A 89 -22.84 -1.97 15.18
CA ALA A 89 -23.06 -1.87 13.73
C ALA A 89 -22.96 -3.25 13.05
N ALA A 90 -22.17 -4.17 13.63
CA ALA A 90 -21.99 -5.50 13.12
C ALA A 90 -23.19 -6.44 13.37
N GLN A 91 -23.88 -6.30 14.50
CA GLN A 91 -24.95 -7.21 14.90
C GLN A 91 -26.28 -7.01 14.14
N GLN A 92 -26.54 -5.82 13.59
CA GLN A 92 -27.87 -5.43 13.09
C GLN A 92 -28.27 -5.98 11.70
N VAL A 93 -27.37 -6.68 10.99
CA VAL A 93 -27.60 -7.04 9.56
C VAL A 93 -27.97 -8.52 9.33
N GLY A 94 -28.22 -9.31 10.39
CA GLY A 94 -28.81 -10.65 10.23
C GLY A 94 -28.04 -11.59 9.30
N LEU A 95 -26.71 -11.53 9.33
CA LEU A 95 -25.86 -12.36 8.48
C LEU A 95 -25.52 -13.71 9.12
N ALA A 96 -25.25 -14.71 8.28
CA ALA A 96 -24.96 -16.10 8.63
C ALA A 96 -23.90 -16.24 9.75
N PRO A 97 -23.99 -17.29 10.59
CA PRO A 97 -23.04 -17.53 11.68
C PRO A 97 -21.59 -17.53 11.17
N SER A 98 -20.68 -17.08 12.03
CA SER A 98 -19.22 -16.99 11.85
C SER A 98 -18.67 -17.93 10.78
N ALA A 99 -18.68 -17.48 9.52
CA ALA A 99 -18.17 -18.30 8.45
C ALA A 99 -16.68 -18.53 8.71
N GLU A 100 -16.20 -19.77 8.70
CA GLU A 100 -14.77 -19.98 8.94
C GLU A 100 -13.94 -19.31 7.84
N ILE A 101 -12.83 -18.69 8.24
CA ILE A 101 -11.87 -18.17 7.28
C ILE A 101 -11.26 -19.36 6.54
N SER A 102 -11.42 -19.39 5.22
CA SER A 102 -10.91 -20.49 4.41
C SER A 102 -9.39 -20.66 4.59
N ALA A 103 -8.92 -21.91 4.60
CA ALA A 103 -7.49 -22.21 4.74
C ALA A 103 -6.64 -21.48 3.67
N ARG A 104 -7.21 -21.29 2.47
CA ARG A 104 -6.56 -20.59 1.36
C ARG A 104 -6.28 -19.11 1.66
N LEU A 105 -7.19 -18.43 2.35
CA LEU A 105 -7.12 -16.98 2.59
C LEU A 105 -6.53 -16.62 3.96
N ARG A 106 -6.51 -17.58 4.89
CA ARG A 106 -6.11 -17.39 6.30
C ARG A 106 -4.73 -16.75 6.46
N ALA A 107 -3.73 -17.25 5.76
CA ALA A 107 -2.36 -16.74 5.89
C ALA A 107 -2.23 -15.26 5.44
N TYR A 108 -2.97 -14.86 4.40
CA TYR A 108 -3.03 -13.46 3.97
C TYR A 108 -3.77 -12.61 5.00
N TYR A 109 -4.94 -13.06 5.45
CA TYR A 109 -5.76 -12.38 6.45
C TYR A 109 -4.95 -12.07 7.71
N GLU A 110 -4.30 -13.07 8.30
CA GLU A 110 -3.53 -12.92 9.54
C GLU A 110 -2.30 -12.02 9.36
N ARG A 111 -1.55 -12.22 8.27
CA ARG A 111 -0.35 -11.41 7.95
C ARG A 111 -0.67 -9.94 7.79
N CYS A 112 -1.81 -9.61 7.19
CA CYS A 112 -2.22 -8.24 6.91
C CYS A 112 -3.06 -7.61 8.04
N GLY A 113 -3.07 -8.21 9.24
CA GLY A 113 -3.65 -7.61 10.45
C GLY A 113 -5.03 -8.15 10.87
N GLY A 114 -5.53 -9.17 10.18
CA GLY A 114 -6.69 -9.96 10.57
C GLY A 114 -7.95 -9.13 10.83
N GLU A 115 -8.63 -9.42 11.95
CA GLU A 115 -9.93 -8.83 12.28
C GLU A 115 -9.87 -7.31 12.42
N ARG A 116 -8.73 -6.78 12.89
CA ARG A 116 -8.53 -5.33 13.02
C ARG A 116 -8.59 -4.63 11.66
N ILE A 117 -8.09 -5.27 10.60
CA ILE A 117 -8.02 -4.68 9.26
C ILE A 117 -9.23 -5.08 8.42
N PHE A 118 -9.54 -6.38 8.33
CA PHE A 118 -10.58 -6.87 7.42
C PHE A 118 -11.94 -7.10 8.10
N GLY A 119 -11.97 -7.14 9.44
CA GLY A 119 -13.15 -7.54 10.19
C GLY A 119 -13.44 -9.03 10.10
N ARG A 120 -14.56 -9.46 10.68
CA ARG A 120 -14.95 -10.87 10.67
C ARG A 120 -15.39 -11.33 9.29
N PRO A 121 -15.25 -12.61 8.96
CA PRO A 121 -15.83 -13.18 7.74
C PRO A 121 -17.36 -13.09 7.79
N ILE A 122 -17.96 -12.72 6.65
CA ILE A 122 -19.40 -12.49 6.50
C ILE A 122 -20.02 -13.39 5.42
N SER A 123 -19.20 -14.16 4.69
CA SER A 123 -19.67 -15.17 3.73
C SER A 123 -18.87 -16.47 3.86
N ALA A 124 -19.44 -17.56 3.36
CA ALA A 124 -18.65 -18.73 2.98
C ALA A 124 -17.66 -18.38 1.85
N LEU A 125 -16.76 -19.31 1.52
CA LEU A 125 -15.91 -19.20 0.34
C LEU A 125 -16.78 -19.34 -0.93
N ILE A 126 -16.75 -18.35 -1.80
CA ILE A 126 -17.50 -18.31 -3.05
C ILE A 126 -16.54 -18.58 -4.20
N THR A 127 -16.95 -19.37 -5.18
CA THR A 127 -16.21 -19.56 -6.44
C THR A 127 -17.12 -19.24 -7.61
N GLU A 128 -16.80 -18.18 -8.34
CA GLU A 128 -17.58 -17.69 -9.47
C GLU A 128 -16.63 -17.23 -10.59
N GLY A 129 -16.91 -17.64 -11.83
CA GLY A 129 -16.11 -17.22 -13.00
C GLY A 129 -14.62 -17.57 -12.90
N GLY A 130 -14.25 -18.63 -12.17
CA GLY A 130 -12.86 -19.04 -11.94
C GLY A 130 -12.12 -18.21 -10.88
N ARG A 131 -12.80 -17.25 -10.25
CA ARG A 131 -12.28 -16.50 -9.09
C ARG A 131 -12.83 -17.09 -7.81
N THR A 132 -12.00 -17.14 -6.78
CA THR A 132 -12.41 -17.57 -5.45
C THR A 132 -12.32 -16.39 -4.50
N TYR A 133 -13.40 -16.07 -3.79
CA TYR A 133 -13.38 -14.96 -2.84
C TYR A 133 -14.21 -15.24 -1.59
N GLN A 134 -13.83 -14.56 -0.52
CA GLN A 134 -14.59 -14.54 0.73
C GLN A 134 -14.79 -13.10 1.17
N TRP A 135 -16.02 -12.78 1.57
CA TRP A 135 -16.38 -11.47 2.08
C TRP A 135 -16.11 -11.40 3.59
N PHE A 136 -15.61 -10.25 4.01
CA PHE A 136 -15.39 -9.85 5.39
C PHE A 136 -16.13 -8.54 5.63
N GLU A 137 -16.22 -8.10 6.88
CA GLU A 137 -16.98 -6.88 7.20
C GLU A 137 -16.45 -5.65 6.47
N ARG A 138 -15.12 -5.56 6.29
CA ARG A 138 -14.42 -4.40 5.74
C ARG A 138 -13.79 -4.65 4.38
N ALA A 139 -13.76 -5.89 3.90
CA ALA A 139 -13.03 -6.28 2.69
C ALA A 139 -13.65 -7.48 1.96
N ARG A 140 -13.19 -7.70 0.73
CA ARG A 140 -13.36 -8.97 -0.01
C ARG A 140 -11.96 -9.47 -0.30
N LEU A 141 -11.60 -10.66 0.19
CA LEU A 141 -10.30 -11.27 -0.16
C LEU A 141 -10.51 -12.21 -1.35
N GLU A 142 -9.68 -12.05 -2.37
CA GLU A 142 -9.77 -12.75 -3.64
C GLU A 142 -8.50 -13.58 -3.85
N TYR A 143 -8.67 -14.85 -4.21
CA TYR A 143 -7.61 -15.74 -4.66
C TYR A 143 -7.62 -15.86 -6.18
N ASP A 144 -6.45 -15.64 -6.79
CA ASP A 144 -6.21 -15.85 -8.23
C ASP A 144 -5.32 -17.09 -8.45
N PRO A 145 -5.86 -18.17 -9.05
CA PRO A 145 -5.09 -19.37 -9.32
C PRO A 145 -3.98 -19.18 -10.36
N GLN A 146 -4.05 -18.15 -11.21
CA GLN A 146 -2.99 -17.86 -12.18
C GLN A 146 -1.73 -17.30 -11.51
N LEU A 147 -1.88 -16.76 -10.29
CA LEU A 147 -0.81 -16.20 -9.50
C LEU A 147 -0.37 -17.11 -8.35
N ALA A 148 -0.83 -18.37 -8.33
CA ALA A 148 -0.54 -19.32 -7.27
C ALA A 148 0.97 -19.46 -6.99
N GLY A 149 1.34 -19.39 -5.71
CA GLY A 149 2.73 -19.43 -5.26
C GLY A 149 3.46 -18.09 -5.32
N THR A 150 2.82 -17.03 -5.81
CA THR A 150 3.36 -15.66 -5.76
C THR A 150 2.81 -14.89 -4.56
N PRO A 151 3.47 -13.80 -4.12
CA PRO A 151 2.91 -12.91 -3.10
C PRO A 151 1.54 -12.30 -3.45
N TYR A 152 1.17 -12.30 -4.73
CA TYR A 152 -0.04 -11.69 -5.26
C TYR A 152 -1.21 -12.67 -5.45
N GLU A 153 -1.02 -13.94 -5.06
CA GLU A 153 -2.03 -14.98 -5.22
C GLU A 153 -3.31 -14.65 -4.44
N VAL A 154 -3.20 -13.96 -3.29
CA VAL A 154 -4.34 -13.41 -2.56
C VAL A 154 -4.21 -11.90 -2.49
N GLN A 155 -5.30 -11.19 -2.79
CA GLN A 155 -5.37 -9.74 -2.70
C GLN A 155 -6.74 -9.29 -2.19
N GLY A 156 -6.81 -8.06 -1.68
CA GLY A 156 -8.07 -7.38 -1.47
C GLY A 156 -8.71 -6.99 -2.80
N GLY A 157 -10.02 -7.23 -2.94
CA GLY A 157 -10.85 -6.65 -3.97
C GLY A 157 -10.84 -5.13 -3.89
N ARG A 158 -11.11 -4.45 -5.02
CA ARG A 158 -11.03 -2.98 -5.13
C ARG A 158 -12.29 -2.31 -4.56
N LEU A 159 -12.66 -2.65 -3.33
CA LEU A 159 -13.94 -2.26 -2.74
C LEU A 159 -14.11 -0.74 -2.62
N GLY A 160 -13.04 0.02 -2.40
CA GLY A 160 -13.14 1.48 -2.38
C GLY A 160 -13.47 2.05 -3.76
N ALA A 161 -12.86 1.51 -4.83
CA ALA A 161 -13.20 1.89 -6.20
C ALA A 161 -14.61 1.41 -6.61
N GLU A 162 -15.02 0.21 -6.19
CA GLU A 162 -16.37 -0.32 -6.45
C GLU A 162 -17.45 0.51 -5.75
N TYR A 163 -17.23 0.85 -4.48
CA TYR A 163 -18.18 1.64 -3.69
C TYR A 163 -18.34 3.07 -4.20
N THR A 164 -17.25 3.66 -4.69
CA THR A 164 -17.23 5.03 -5.23
C THR A 164 -17.44 5.08 -6.74
N ALA A 165 -17.83 3.96 -7.36
CA ALA A 165 -18.07 3.91 -8.80
C ALA A 165 -19.10 4.97 -9.23
N GLY A 166 -18.74 5.78 -10.22
CA GLY A 166 -19.57 6.89 -10.71
C GLY A 166 -19.48 8.18 -9.89
N GLN A 167 -18.77 8.18 -8.76
CA GLN A 167 -18.48 9.41 -8.02
C GLN A 167 -17.25 10.11 -8.61
N THR A 168 -17.22 11.45 -8.51
CA THR A 168 -16.05 12.26 -8.87
C THR A 168 -15.62 13.07 -7.67
N PHE A 169 -14.37 12.90 -7.25
CA PHE A 169 -13.79 13.65 -6.14
C PHE A 169 -12.97 14.84 -6.63
N PRO A 170 -13.05 16.01 -5.98
CA PRO A 170 -12.18 17.14 -6.30
C PRO A 170 -10.72 16.72 -6.24
N ARG A 171 -9.98 16.98 -7.33
CA ARG A 171 -8.54 16.67 -7.37
C ARG A 171 -7.76 17.82 -6.72
N PRO A 172 -6.93 17.54 -5.70
CA PRO A 172 -6.08 18.58 -5.12
C PRO A 172 -5.01 19.04 -6.12
N ALA A 173 -4.47 20.24 -5.91
CA ALA A 173 -3.26 20.65 -6.62
C ALA A 173 -2.11 19.68 -6.28
N PRO A 174 -1.27 19.26 -7.26
CA PRO A 174 -0.10 18.45 -6.98
C PRO A 174 0.83 19.13 -5.97
N PHE A 175 1.39 18.34 -5.05
CA PHE A 175 2.32 18.83 -4.04
C PHE A 175 3.52 17.88 -3.93
N PRO A 176 4.71 18.36 -3.53
CA PRO A 176 5.88 17.51 -3.34
C PRO A 176 5.67 16.57 -2.14
N SER A 177 5.98 15.29 -2.33
CA SER A 177 6.02 14.33 -1.22
C SER A 177 7.11 14.72 -0.22
N GLN A 178 6.77 14.66 1.07
CA GLN A 178 7.62 15.05 2.20
C GLN A 178 7.24 14.23 3.44
N PRO A 179 8.06 14.21 4.51
CA PRO A 179 7.68 13.52 5.74
C PRO A 179 6.28 13.95 6.21
N GLY A 180 5.38 12.98 6.38
CA GLY A 180 3.99 13.22 6.81
C GLY A 180 2.98 13.53 5.70
N ALA A 181 3.40 13.64 4.42
CA ALA A 181 2.49 13.79 3.29
C ALA A 181 3.07 13.17 2.00
N ARG A 182 2.31 12.31 1.34
CA ARG A 182 2.74 11.63 0.11
C ARG A 182 1.74 11.89 -1.01
N PHE A 183 2.23 12.40 -2.13
CA PHE A 183 1.46 12.57 -3.36
C PHE A 183 1.69 11.40 -4.31
N PHE A 184 0.62 10.95 -4.98
CA PHE A 184 0.65 9.84 -5.92
C PHE A 184 0.23 10.33 -7.32
N PRO A 185 1.17 10.52 -8.27
CA PRO A 185 0.84 10.99 -9.61
C PRO A 185 -0.08 10.02 -10.38
N GLU A 186 -0.08 8.73 -10.04
CA GLU A 186 -0.89 7.69 -10.67
C GLU A 186 -2.39 7.98 -10.54
N THR A 187 -2.82 8.51 -9.39
CA THR A 187 -4.21 8.86 -9.12
C THR A 187 -4.44 10.36 -8.96
N GLY A 188 -3.38 11.15 -8.79
CA GLY A 188 -3.39 12.58 -8.50
C GLY A 188 -3.99 12.96 -7.16
N TYR A 189 -4.03 12.00 -6.23
CA TYR A 189 -4.40 12.25 -4.84
C TYR A 189 -3.19 12.09 -3.93
N GLY A 190 -3.30 12.64 -2.74
CA GLY A 190 -2.28 12.52 -1.71
C GLY A 190 -2.86 11.96 -0.42
N VAL A 191 -1.98 11.47 0.44
CA VAL A 191 -2.30 10.95 1.77
C VAL A 191 -1.41 11.67 2.77
N SER A 192 -1.98 12.11 3.89
CA SER A 192 -1.27 12.87 4.92
C SER A 192 -1.60 12.38 6.32
N GLY A 193 -0.79 12.82 7.29
CA GLY A 193 -1.13 12.74 8.71
C GLY A 193 -1.42 11.32 9.20
N ALA A 194 -2.55 11.15 9.91
CA ALA A 194 -2.94 9.88 10.51
C ALA A 194 -3.22 8.80 9.46
N PHE A 195 -3.85 9.16 8.34
CA PHE A 195 -4.08 8.22 7.24
C PHE A 195 -2.78 7.75 6.60
N LEU A 196 -1.78 8.62 6.41
CA LEU A 196 -0.51 8.21 5.84
C LEU A 196 0.21 7.21 6.75
N ARG A 197 0.28 7.51 8.06
CA ARG A 197 0.90 6.59 9.04
C ARG A 197 0.22 5.23 9.05
N PHE A 198 -1.11 5.22 9.08
CA PHE A 198 -1.87 3.96 9.04
C PHE A 198 -1.63 3.21 7.74
N TRP A 199 -1.66 3.92 6.60
CA TRP A 199 -1.47 3.32 5.28
C TRP A 199 -0.09 2.67 5.15
N GLU A 200 0.98 3.37 5.58
CA GLU A 200 2.35 2.85 5.57
C GLU A 200 2.52 1.63 6.48
N GLN A 201 1.88 1.63 7.65
CA GLN A 201 1.98 0.55 8.64
C GLN A 201 1.17 -0.70 8.27
N ASN A 202 0.16 -0.59 7.40
CA ASN A 202 -0.76 -1.68 7.09
C ASN A 202 -0.67 -2.12 5.61
N GLY A 203 0.54 -2.08 5.03
CA GLY A 203 0.85 -2.69 3.74
C GLY A 203 0.69 -1.77 2.52
N GLY A 204 0.38 -0.49 2.73
CA GLY A 204 0.38 0.53 1.68
C GLY A 204 -0.38 0.14 0.42
N VAL A 205 0.26 0.29 -0.75
CA VAL A 205 -0.34 0.00 -2.05
C VAL A 205 -0.78 -1.47 -2.16
N GLU A 206 -0.04 -2.41 -1.57
CA GLU A 206 -0.30 -3.85 -1.73
C GLU A 206 -1.60 -4.28 -1.05
N VAL A 207 -1.96 -3.66 0.09
CA VAL A 207 -3.15 -4.01 0.88
C VAL A 207 -4.29 -3.02 0.65
N LEU A 208 -4.00 -1.72 0.69
CA LEU A 208 -5.01 -0.66 0.66
C LEU A 208 -5.17 -0.06 -0.74
N GLY A 209 -4.14 -0.15 -1.58
CA GLY A 209 -4.08 0.48 -2.90
C GLY A 209 -3.73 1.97 -2.83
N TYR A 210 -3.77 2.61 -3.99
CA TYR A 210 -3.56 4.05 -4.11
C TYR A 210 -4.76 4.85 -3.55
N PRO A 211 -4.56 6.09 -3.08
CA PRO A 211 -5.68 6.96 -2.75
C PRO A 211 -6.47 7.31 -4.02
N ILE A 212 -7.79 7.29 -3.95
CA ILE A 212 -8.70 7.65 -5.06
C ILE A 212 -9.59 8.85 -4.74
N SER A 213 -9.45 9.41 -3.54
CA SER A 213 -10.07 10.67 -3.11
C SER A 213 -9.10 11.50 -2.26
N GLY A 214 -9.44 12.76 -2.02
CA GLY A 214 -8.91 13.50 -0.87
C GLY A 214 -9.59 13.07 0.44
N GLU A 215 -9.24 13.71 1.55
CA GLU A 215 -9.98 13.60 2.80
C GLU A 215 -11.32 14.33 2.68
N LEU A 216 -12.39 13.73 3.20
CA LEU A 216 -13.76 14.26 3.14
C LEU A 216 -14.53 13.93 4.43
N GLN A 217 -15.63 14.66 4.67
CA GLN A 217 -16.50 14.44 5.81
C GLN A 217 -17.72 13.61 5.39
N GLU A 218 -17.96 12.49 6.05
CA GLU A 218 -19.10 11.59 5.77
C GLU A 218 -19.83 11.22 7.07
N THR A 219 -21.16 11.14 7.00
CA THR A 219 -21.95 10.53 8.07
C THR A 219 -21.93 9.01 7.89
N LEU A 220 -21.39 8.29 8.88
CA LEU A 220 -21.26 6.84 8.84
C LEU A 220 -22.48 6.13 9.44
N SER A 221 -22.45 4.80 9.46
CA SER A 221 -23.55 3.95 9.94
C SER A 221 -23.88 4.12 11.43
N ASP A 222 -22.96 4.67 12.21
CA ASP A 222 -23.19 5.04 13.61
C ASP A 222 -23.90 6.41 13.78
N GLY A 223 -24.20 7.09 12.67
CA GLY A 223 -24.84 8.40 12.64
C GLY A 223 -23.89 9.56 12.96
N GLN A 224 -22.59 9.31 13.12
CA GLN A 224 -21.60 10.34 13.40
C GLN A 224 -20.89 10.79 12.11
N VAL A 225 -20.39 12.02 12.12
CA VAL A 225 -19.57 12.55 11.03
C VAL A 225 -18.12 12.18 11.29
N HIS A 226 -17.49 11.55 10.29
CA HIS A 226 -16.10 11.15 10.30
C HIS A 226 -15.34 11.78 9.14
N THR A 227 -14.07 12.09 9.38
CA THR A 227 -13.12 12.29 8.29
C THR A 227 -12.81 10.94 7.67
N VAL A 228 -12.97 10.81 6.36
CA VAL A 228 -12.70 9.59 5.61
C VAL A 228 -11.83 9.88 4.39
N GLN A 229 -11.14 8.85 3.90
CA GLN A 229 -10.46 8.88 2.61
C GLN A 229 -10.61 7.53 1.92
N TYR A 230 -10.96 7.54 0.64
CA TYR A 230 -11.06 6.34 -0.18
C TYR A 230 -9.72 6.01 -0.83
N PHE A 231 -9.41 4.73 -0.80
CA PHE A 231 -8.32 4.07 -1.49
C PHE A 231 -8.89 3.03 -2.44
N GLU A 232 -8.10 2.47 -3.35
CA GLU A 232 -8.62 1.51 -4.32
C GLU A 232 -9.31 0.32 -3.65
N ARG A 233 -8.77 -0.20 -2.54
CA ARG A 233 -9.25 -1.42 -1.88
C ARG A 233 -10.00 -1.18 -0.57
N ALA A 234 -10.04 0.06 -0.08
CA ALA A 234 -10.60 0.37 1.23
C ALA A 234 -11.10 1.82 1.36
N ARG A 235 -11.90 2.08 2.38
CA ARG A 235 -12.13 3.43 2.94
C ARG A 235 -11.44 3.48 4.30
N LEU A 236 -10.60 4.47 4.55
CA LEU A 236 -10.07 4.73 5.89
C LEU A 236 -10.95 5.76 6.59
N GLU A 237 -11.22 5.52 7.86
CA GLU A 237 -12.11 6.32 8.72
C GLU A 237 -11.34 6.75 9.97
N LEU A 238 -11.34 8.05 10.25
CA LEU A 238 -10.77 8.61 11.47
C LEU A 238 -11.82 8.60 12.59
N HIS A 239 -11.48 8.00 13.73
CA HIS A 239 -12.29 7.93 14.94
C HIS A 239 -11.61 8.70 16.08
N PRO A 240 -11.91 10.00 16.25
CA PRO A 240 -11.25 10.85 17.25
C PRO A 240 -11.41 10.33 18.69
N GLN A 241 -12.52 9.64 18.99
CA GLN A 241 -12.76 8.98 20.28
C GLN A 241 -11.75 7.87 20.62
N HIS A 242 -10.95 7.45 19.64
CA HIS A 242 -9.93 6.41 19.77
C HIS A 242 -8.51 6.94 19.56
N ALA A 243 -8.32 8.27 19.62
CA ALA A 243 -7.03 8.92 19.41
C ALA A 243 -5.92 8.27 20.25
N GLY A 244 -4.79 7.99 19.62
CA GLY A 244 -3.63 7.35 20.26
C GLY A 244 -3.74 5.84 20.44
N THR A 245 -4.84 5.22 19.98
CA THR A 245 -5.01 3.75 20.00
C THR A 245 -4.87 3.17 18.59
N PRO A 246 -4.68 1.84 18.46
CA PRO A 246 -4.73 1.16 17.16
C PRO A 246 -6.07 1.28 16.40
N TYR A 247 -7.12 1.83 17.03
CA TYR A 247 -8.46 2.01 16.46
C TYR A 247 -8.77 3.46 16.09
N GLU A 248 -7.79 4.38 16.21
CA GLU A 248 -7.92 5.76 15.74
C GLU A 248 -8.24 5.80 14.25
N ILE A 249 -7.59 4.95 13.45
CA ILE A 249 -7.93 4.73 12.04
C ILE A 249 -8.48 3.31 11.89
N GLN A 250 -9.63 3.20 11.24
CA GLN A 250 -10.25 1.91 10.91
C GLN A 250 -10.54 1.84 9.41
N LEU A 251 -10.60 0.62 8.87
CA LEU A 251 -11.21 0.41 7.57
C LEU A 251 -12.74 0.45 7.72
N GLY A 252 -13.38 1.14 6.79
CA GLY A 252 -14.83 1.20 6.70
C GLY A 252 -15.47 -0.13 6.34
N LEU A 253 -16.75 -0.28 6.68
CA LEU A 253 -17.56 -1.49 6.48
C LEU A 253 -17.96 -1.72 5.01
N LEU A 254 -17.04 -1.53 4.06
CA LEU A 254 -17.32 -1.65 2.62
C LEU A 254 -17.71 -3.07 2.21
N GLY A 255 -17.19 -4.08 2.89
CA GLY A 255 -17.58 -5.46 2.67
C GLY A 255 -19.06 -5.68 2.96
N ARG A 256 -19.55 -5.19 4.11
CA ARG A 256 -21.00 -5.21 4.42
C ARG A 256 -21.83 -4.38 3.45
N ALA A 257 -21.32 -3.22 3.04
CA ALA A 257 -22.07 -2.32 2.17
C ALA A 257 -22.32 -2.92 0.78
N LEU A 258 -21.32 -3.64 0.25
CA LEU A 258 -21.33 -4.19 -1.11
C LEU A 258 -21.79 -5.66 -1.18
N TYR A 259 -21.68 -6.42 -0.10
CA TYR A 259 -22.13 -7.81 -0.10
C TYR A 259 -23.64 -7.91 -0.32
N ARG A 260 -24.04 -8.81 -1.21
CA ARG A 260 -25.43 -9.16 -1.51
C ARG A 260 -25.54 -10.69 -1.37
N PRO A 261 -26.23 -11.19 -0.33
CA PRO A 261 -26.33 -12.62 -0.06
C PRO A 261 -27.24 -13.36 -1.05
#